data_AF-A0AAD0TQR2-F1
#
_entry.id   AF-A0AAD0TQR2-F1
#
_cell.length_a   1.000
_cell.length_b   1.000
_cell.length_c   1.000
_cell.angle_alpha   90.00
_cell.angle_beta   90.00
_cell.angle_gamma   90.00
#
_symmetry.space_group_name_H-M   'P 1'
#
loop_
_entity.id
_entity.type
_entity.pdbx_description
1 polymer ?
#
loop_
_entity_poly.entity_id
_entity_poly.type
_entity_poly.pdbx_seq_one_letter_code
_entity_poly.pdbx_strand_id
1 'polypeptide(L)'
;MEIKEVAQRSAEIREQYHQLEIKQDGHSWTTEQDALAFLTDASLVGRQVMAQTGSWPDNANHQLLTEKIGESVWWLSVLATENGIDFNDAVTRFLQRKAAQFRR
;
A
#
# COMPACT_ATOMS: atom_id res chain seq x y z
N MET A 1 -8.64 4.57 13.16
CA MET A 1 -9.16 3.85 11.99
C MET A 1 -8.80 2.39 12.17
N GLU A 2 -9.82 1.53 12.21
CA GLU A 2 -9.63 0.08 12.29
C GLU A 2 -9.17 -0.47 10.94
N ILE A 3 -8.47 -1.62 10.92
CA ILE A 3 -7.98 -2.20 9.64
C ILE A 3 -9.13 -2.52 8.68
N LYS A 4 -10.29 -2.92 9.20
CA LYS A 4 -11.50 -3.12 8.38
C LYS A 4 -11.98 -1.83 7.71
N GLU A 5 -11.88 -0.70 8.41
CA GLU A 5 -12.24 0.62 7.87
C GLU A 5 -11.23 1.04 6.79
N VAL A 6 -9.94 0.73 6.97
CA VAL A 6 -8.92 0.90 5.90
C VAL A 6 -9.34 0.14 4.65
N ALA A 7 -9.70 -1.14 4.79
CA ALA A 7 -10.07 -1.99 3.66
C ALA A 7 -11.27 -1.44 2.88
N GLN A 8 -12.33 -1.09 3.60
CA GLN A 8 -13.53 -0.51 2.99
C GLN A 8 -13.21 0.79 2.25
N ARG A 9 -12.57 1.75 2.92
CA ARG A 9 -12.26 3.06 2.32
C ARG A 9 -11.30 2.94 1.15
N SER A 10 -10.35 2.00 1.21
CA SER A 10 -9.40 1.76 0.13
C SER A 10 -10.10 1.26 -1.13
N ALA A 11 -11.03 0.32 -0.99
CA ALA A 11 -11.85 -0.18 -2.09
C ALA A 11 -12.75 0.90 -2.70
N GLU A 12 -13.40 1.73 -1.86
CA GLU A 12 -14.24 2.85 -2.33
C GLU A 12 -13.44 3.88 -3.12
N ILE A 13 -12.21 4.19 -2.70
CA ILE A 13 -11.31 5.09 -3.42
C ILE A 13 -10.86 4.44 -4.74
N ARG A 14 -10.49 3.16 -4.71
CA ARG A 14 -10.00 2.44 -5.90
C ARG A 14 -11.06 2.37 -7.01
N GLU A 15 -12.31 2.15 -6.62
CA GLU A 15 -13.45 2.19 -7.56
C GLU A 15 -13.55 3.55 -8.26
N GLN A 16 -13.35 4.66 -7.54
CA GLN A 16 -13.33 5.99 -8.16
C GLN A 16 -12.18 6.14 -9.18
N TYR A 17 -11.01 5.58 -8.88
CA TYR A 17 -9.90 5.54 -9.83
C TYR A 17 -10.23 4.69 -11.07
N HIS A 18 -10.88 3.53 -10.92
CA HIS A 18 -11.33 2.75 -12.08
C HIS A 18 -12.28 3.54 -12.99
N GLN A 19 -13.20 4.31 -12.40
CA GLN A 19 -14.08 5.19 -13.17
C GLN A 19 -13.31 6.31 -13.91
N LEU A 20 -12.16 6.75 -13.39
CA LEU A 20 -11.28 7.70 -14.07
C LEU A 20 -10.50 7.03 -15.21
N GLU A 21 -9.94 5.85 -14.97
CA GLU A 21 -9.19 5.06 -15.96
C GLU A 21 -10.07 4.73 -17.16
N ILE A 22 -11.32 4.28 -16.94
CA ILE A 22 -12.27 3.99 -18.02
C ILE A 22 -12.57 5.25 -18.85
N LYS A 23 -12.65 6.43 -18.22
CA LYS A 23 -12.87 7.70 -18.92
C LYS A 23 -11.65 8.14 -19.73
N GLN A 24 -10.45 7.83 -19.28
CA GLN A 24 -9.20 8.24 -19.91
C GLN A 24 -8.78 7.28 -21.04
N ASP A 25 -8.77 5.98 -20.74
CA ASP A 25 -8.14 4.94 -21.56
C ASP A 25 -9.14 3.86 -22.03
N GLY A 26 -10.41 3.98 -21.67
CA GLY A 26 -11.48 3.07 -22.12
C GLY A 26 -11.56 1.74 -21.36
N HIS A 27 -10.64 1.48 -20.44
CA HIS A 27 -10.65 0.33 -19.55
C HIS A 27 -10.06 0.68 -18.17
N SER A 28 -10.43 -0.08 -17.15
CA SER A 28 -9.75 -0.02 -15.86
C SER A 28 -8.36 -0.63 -15.95
N TRP A 29 -7.47 -0.22 -15.06
CA TRP A 29 -6.19 -0.90 -14.86
C TRP A 29 -6.40 -2.33 -14.41
N THR A 30 -5.44 -3.19 -14.76
CA THR A 30 -5.39 -4.58 -14.30
C THR A 30 -4.69 -4.67 -12.93
N THR A 31 -4.90 -5.79 -12.24
CA THR A 31 -4.20 -6.08 -10.98
C THR A 31 -2.67 -6.05 -11.12
N GLU A 32 -2.12 -6.42 -12.28
CA GLU A 32 -0.68 -6.30 -12.54
C GLU A 32 -0.22 -4.84 -12.63
N GLN A 33 -1.05 -3.95 -13.16
CA GLN A 33 -0.75 -2.50 -13.20
C GLN A 33 -0.82 -1.89 -11.81
N ASP A 34 -1.81 -2.29 -10.99
CA ASP A 34 -1.90 -1.89 -9.58
C ASP A 34 -0.70 -2.39 -8.78
N ALA A 35 -0.25 -3.63 -9.02
CA ALA A 35 0.95 -4.17 -8.40
C ALA A 35 2.21 -3.40 -8.80
N LEU A 36 2.30 -2.94 -10.05
CA LEU A 36 3.41 -2.10 -10.52
C LEU A 36 3.39 -0.71 -9.86
N ALA A 37 2.20 -0.12 -9.70
CA ALA A 37 2.05 1.16 -9.00
C ALA A 37 2.48 1.05 -7.53
N PHE A 38 2.07 -0.01 -6.84
CA PHE A 38 2.55 -0.34 -5.50
C PHE A 38 4.07 -0.40 -5.41
N LEU A 39 4.72 -1.13 -6.32
CA LEU A 39 6.19 -1.26 -6.32
C LEU A 39 6.88 0.10 -6.50
N THR A 40 6.28 0.99 -7.28
CA THR A 40 6.77 2.35 -7.47
C THR A 40 6.72 3.13 -6.17
N ASP A 41 5.59 3.13 -5.46
CA ASP A 41 5.44 3.86 -4.19
C ASP A 41 6.28 3.24 -3.07
N ALA A 42 6.37 1.91 -3.00
CA ALA A 42 7.24 1.20 -2.06
C ALA A 42 8.72 1.57 -2.27
N SER A 43 9.15 1.75 -3.52
CA SER A 43 10.52 2.20 -3.82
C SER A 43 10.79 3.62 -3.32
N LEU A 44 9.78 4.50 -3.33
CA LEU A 44 9.89 5.85 -2.80
C LEU A 44 9.98 5.84 -1.28
N VAL A 45 9.25 4.95 -0.59
CA VAL A 45 9.43 4.73 0.86
C VAL A 45 10.89 4.35 1.14
N GLY A 46 11.42 3.36 0.43
CA GLY A 46 12.82 2.93 0.58
C GLY A 46 13.80 4.07 0.35
N ARG A 47 13.63 4.84 -0.74
CA ARG A 47 14.47 6.01 -1.04
C ARG A 47 14.47 7.05 0.06
N GLN A 48 13.29 7.43 0.57
CA GLN A 48 13.20 8.45 1.61
C GLN A 48 13.76 7.97 2.95
N VAL A 49 13.63 6.68 3.28
CA VAL A 49 14.32 6.09 4.45
C VAL A 49 15.83 6.15 4.28
N MET A 50 16.36 5.76 3.11
CA MET A 50 17.81 5.82 2.84
C MET A 50 18.34 7.25 2.91
N ALA A 51 17.57 8.23 2.43
CA ALA A 51 17.89 9.64 2.56
C ALA A 51 17.90 10.09 4.04
N GLN A 52 16.95 9.60 4.85
CA GLN A 52 16.90 9.91 6.28
C GLN A 52 18.08 9.33 7.05
N THR A 53 18.61 8.18 6.61
CA THR A 53 19.78 7.52 7.21
C THR A 53 21.12 7.93 6.58
N GLY A 54 21.14 8.87 5.62
CA GLY A 54 22.36 9.38 4.98
C GLY A 54 23.00 8.44 3.95
N SER A 55 22.30 7.40 3.54
CA SER A 55 22.77 6.44 2.51
C SER A 55 22.29 6.77 1.08
N TRP A 56 21.55 7.88 0.92
CA TRP A 56 21.12 8.41 -0.37
C TRP A 56 21.57 9.88 -0.52
N PRO A 57 21.94 10.35 -1.74
CA PRO A 57 22.52 11.69 -1.93
C PRO A 57 21.57 12.85 -1.61
N ASP A 58 20.27 12.65 -1.81
CA ASP A 58 19.26 13.69 -1.58
C ASP A 58 18.84 13.76 -0.12
N ASN A 59 18.40 14.95 0.33
CA ASN A 59 17.81 15.11 1.66
C ASN A 59 16.47 14.37 1.76
N ALA A 60 16.21 13.77 2.92
CA ALA A 60 14.94 13.12 3.19
C ALA A 60 13.78 14.11 3.13
N ASN A 61 12.75 13.79 2.36
CA ASN A 61 11.47 14.46 2.40
C ASN A 61 10.52 13.67 3.31
N HIS A 62 10.40 14.13 4.56
CA HIS A 62 9.57 13.45 5.56
C HIS A 62 8.07 13.48 5.23
N GLN A 63 7.60 14.54 4.54
CA GLN A 63 6.23 14.62 4.08
C GLN A 63 5.97 13.55 3.01
N LEU A 64 6.84 13.45 2.01
CA LEU A 64 6.74 12.43 0.96
C LEU A 64 6.82 11.02 1.55
N LEU A 65 7.69 10.78 2.54
CA LEU A 65 7.75 9.49 3.24
C LEU A 65 6.41 9.15 3.91
N THR A 66 5.79 10.12 4.57
CA THR A 66 4.48 9.95 5.24
C THR A 66 3.40 9.59 4.23
N GLU A 67 3.32 10.33 3.12
CA GLU A 67 2.36 10.09 2.04
C GLU A 67 2.56 8.71 1.43
N LYS A 68 3.79 8.32 1.10
CA LYS A 68 4.10 7.03 0.45
C LYS A 68 3.94 5.83 1.36
N ILE A 69 4.12 5.98 2.68
CA ILE A 69 3.73 4.94 3.65
C ILE A 69 2.21 4.75 3.61
N GLY A 70 1.43 5.84 3.61
CA GLY A 70 -0.04 5.78 3.50
C GLY A 70 -0.50 5.12 2.20
N GLU A 71 0.05 5.54 1.07
CA GLU A 71 -0.26 4.95 -0.24
C GLU A 71 0.16 3.49 -0.34
N SER A 72 1.30 3.11 0.24
CA SER A 72 1.72 1.70 0.29
C SER A 72 0.72 0.82 1.05
N VAL A 73 0.15 1.33 2.15
CA VAL A 73 -0.90 0.61 2.90
C VAL A 73 -2.20 0.54 2.09
N TRP A 74 -2.58 1.62 1.41
CA TRP A 74 -3.73 1.65 0.52
C TRP A 74 -3.60 0.62 -0.61
N TRP A 75 -2.47 0.60 -1.31
CA TRP A 75 -2.19 -0.39 -2.36
C TRP A 75 -2.23 -1.82 -1.85
N LEU A 76 -1.61 -2.12 -0.71
CA LEU A 76 -1.67 -3.47 -0.13
C LEU A 76 -3.10 -3.90 0.21
N SER A 77 -3.96 -2.95 0.62
CA SER A 77 -5.37 -3.21 0.85
C SER A 77 -6.15 -3.45 -0.45
N VAL A 78 -5.87 -2.68 -1.50
CA VAL A 78 -6.46 -2.86 -2.83
C VAL A 78 -6.07 -4.23 -3.39
N LEU A 79 -4.77 -4.54 -3.42
CA LEU A 79 -4.26 -5.82 -3.93
C LEU A 79 -4.80 -7.01 -3.13
N ALA A 80 -4.98 -6.88 -1.80
CA ALA A 80 -5.64 -7.92 -1.03
C ALA A 80 -7.07 -8.17 -1.52
N THR A 81 -7.84 -7.10 -1.76
CA THR A 81 -9.23 -7.18 -2.22
C THR A 81 -9.33 -7.84 -3.60
N GLU A 82 -8.51 -7.39 -4.55
CA GLU A 82 -8.48 -7.93 -5.92
C GLU A 82 -8.09 -9.42 -5.98
N ASN A 83 -7.33 -9.88 -4.99
CA ASN A 83 -6.88 -11.26 -4.90
C ASN A 83 -7.73 -12.12 -3.93
N GLY A 84 -8.88 -11.61 -3.47
CA GLY A 84 -9.80 -12.35 -2.60
C GLY A 84 -9.24 -12.62 -1.19
N ILE A 85 -8.34 -11.77 -0.71
CA ILE A 85 -7.69 -11.85 0.60
C ILE A 85 -8.36 -10.85 1.56
N ASP A 86 -8.81 -11.33 2.73
CA ASP A 86 -9.24 -10.44 3.81
C ASP A 86 -8.03 -9.73 4.42
N PHE A 87 -7.93 -8.42 4.17
CA PHE A 87 -6.81 -7.59 4.61
C PHE A 87 -6.66 -7.57 6.14
N ASN A 88 -7.77 -7.51 6.88
CA ASN A 88 -7.76 -7.50 8.33
C ASN A 88 -7.24 -8.83 8.92
N ASP A 89 -7.70 -9.95 8.38
CA ASP A 89 -7.24 -11.30 8.75
C ASP A 89 -5.75 -11.48 8.41
N ALA A 90 -5.32 -11.05 7.21
CA ALA A 90 -3.93 -11.14 6.77
C ALA A 90 -2.96 -10.43 7.74
N VAL A 91 -3.27 -9.17 8.08
CA VAL A 91 -2.44 -8.38 9.02
C VAL A 91 -2.50 -8.98 10.43
N THR A 92 -3.69 -9.33 10.92
CA THR A 92 -3.87 -9.89 12.27
C THR A 92 -3.07 -11.18 12.45
N ARG A 93 -3.20 -12.12 11.52
CA ARG A 93 -2.47 -13.40 11.56
C ARG A 93 -0.96 -13.21 11.48
N PHE A 94 -0.50 -12.29 10.62
CA PHE A 94 0.93 -11.99 10.52
C PHE A 94 1.50 -11.53 11.86
N LEU A 95 0.86 -10.55 12.50
CA LEU A 95 1.31 -9.98 13.77
C LEU A 95 1.26 -11.01 14.91
N GLN A 96 0.17 -11.78 15.01
CA GLN A 96 0.05 -12.86 16.00
C GLN A 96 1.17 -13.90 15.85
N ARG A 97 1.41 -14.37 14.61
CA ARG A 97 2.47 -15.32 14.31
C ARG A 97 3.85 -14.76 14.65
N LYS A 98 4.11 -13.49 14.33
CA LYS A 98 5.39 -12.83 14.66
C LYS A 98 5.60 -12.67 16.16
N ALA A 99 4.59 -12.23 16.90
CA ALA A 99 4.67 -12.10 18.35
C ALA A 99 4.91 -13.45 19.04
N ALA A 100 4.30 -14.53 18.55
CA ALA A 100 4.48 -15.87 19.10
C ALA A 100 5.91 -16.42 18.94
N GLN A 101 6.70 -15.93 17.98
CA GLN A 101 8.08 -16.37 17.76
C GLN A 101 9.01 -16.06 18.92
N PHE A 102 8.70 -15.03 19.71
CA PHE A 102 9.53 -14.58 20.84
C PHE A 102 9.04 -15.09 22.21
N ARG A 103 7.97 -15.89 22.24
CA ARG A 103 7.42 -16.50 23.47
C ARG A 103 7.90 -17.94 23.69
N ARG A 104 8.96 -18.34 22.98
CA ARG A 104 9.60 -19.65 23.08
C ARG A 104 10.86 -19.56 23.92
#